data_AF-A0A484L1A2-F1
#
_entry.id   AF-A0A484L1A2-F1
#
_cell.length_a   1.000
_cell.length_b   1.000
_cell.length_c   1.000
_cell.angle_alpha   90.00
_cell.angle_beta   90.00
_cell.angle_gamma   90.00
#
_symmetry.space_group_name_H-M   'P 1'
#
loop_
_entity.id
_entity.type
_entity.pdbx_description
1 polymer ?
#
loop_
_entity_poly.entity_id
_entity_poly.type
_entity_poly.pdbx_seq_one_letter_code
_entity_poly.pdbx_strand_id
1 'polypeptide(L)'
;MVSNLPRCTCGSAQAMVKHEQDQKLIQFLMGLNSEYNTIRGNILVMRPLPSVAVAYGMLIQEEKQREIQAASPLMPEHTSMNEKIVRIWTSHHSLQICALSS
;
A
#
# COMPACT_ATOMS: atom_id res chain seq x y z
N MET A 1 14.85 -13.34 -22.90
CA MET A 1 16.32 -13.17 -22.94
C MET A 1 16.78 -12.82 -21.54
N VAL A 2 17.19 -13.82 -20.74
CA VAL A 2 17.85 -13.56 -19.45
C VAL A 2 19.33 -13.59 -19.72
N SER A 3 19.92 -12.41 -19.89
CA SER A 3 21.36 -12.26 -20.08
C SER A 3 22.04 -12.43 -18.73
N ASN A 4 22.82 -13.49 -18.60
CA ASN A 4 23.66 -13.77 -17.42
C ASN A 4 24.88 -12.83 -17.46
N LEU A 5 24.66 -11.55 -17.11
CA LEU A 5 25.70 -10.53 -17.10
C LEU A 5 26.46 -10.59 -15.76
N PRO A 6 27.82 -10.66 -15.76
CA PRO A 6 28.60 -10.67 -14.53
C PRO A 6 28.29 -9.43 -13.68
N ARG A 7 28.27 -9.64 -12.36
CA ARG A 7 27.87 -8.64 -11.35
C ARG A 7 28.90 -7.49 -11.32
N CYS A 8 28.69 -6.48 -12.15
CA CYS A 8 29.51 -5.28 -12.20
C CYS A 8 29.20 -4.39 -10.98
N THR A 9 30.25 -3.95 -10.28
CA THR A 9 30.17 -3.11 -9.08
C THR A 9 30.24 -1.61 -9.38
N CYS A 10 30.32 -1.22 -10.65
CA CYS A 10 30.34 0.18 -11.05
C CYS A 10 28.97 0.85 -10.90
N GLY A 11 28.97 2.17 -10.63
CA GLY A 11 27.77 2.99 -10.45
C GLY A 11 26.74 2.85 -11.59
N SER A 12 27.23 2.70 -12.83
CA SER A 12 26.39 2.55 -14.02
C SER A 12 25.52 1.29 -13.98
N ALA A 13 26.06 0.17 -13.50
CA ALA A 13 25.31 -1.09 -13.42
C ALA A 13 24.17 -0.99 -12.41
N GLN A 14 24.42 -0.36 -11.26
CA GLN A 14 23.39 -0.14 -10.24
C GLN A 14 22.30 0.82 -10.75
N ALA A 15 22.68 1.86 -11.50
CA ALA A 15 21.72 2.77 -12.13
C ALA A 15 20.83 2.06 -13.17
N MET A 16 21.40 1.15 -13.97
CA MET A 16 20.62 0.31 -14.90
C MET A 16 19.63 -0.60 -14.17
N VAL A 17 20.08 -1.32 -13.14
CA VAL A 17 19.20 -2.20 -12.35
C VAL A 17 18.07 -1.39 -11.70
N LYS A 18 18.38 -0.21 -11.15
CA LYS A 18 17.37 0.68 -10.58
C LYS A 18 16.38 1.16 -11.64
N HIS A 19 16.86 1.58 -12.81
CA HIS A 19 16.00 1.98 -13.91
C HIS A 19 15.06 0.84 -14.34
N GLU A 20 15.55 -0.39 -14.46
CA GLU A 20 14.70 -1.54 -14.77
C GLU A 20 13.66 -1.81 -13.67
N GLN A 21 14.02 -1.66 -12.39
CA GLN A 21 13.09 -1.79 -11.28
C GLN A 21 12.00 -0.70 -11.31
N ASP A 22 12.39 0.55 -11.57
CA ASP A 22 11.47 1.67 -11.71
C ASP A 22 10.50 1.45 -12.90
N GLN A 23 11.00 0.95 -14.04
CA GLN A 23 10.15 0.61 -15.19
C GLN A 23 9.16 -0.53 -14.86
N LYS A 24 9.60 -1.56 -14.14
CA LYS A 24 8.71 -2.65 -13.69
C LYS A 24 7.61 -2.13 -12.78
N LEU A 25 7.93 -1.20 -11.87
CA LEU A 25 6.94 -0.55 -11.02
C LEU A 25 5.93 0.25 -11.86
N ILE A 26 6.40 1.09 -12.77
CA ILE A 26 5.51 1.90 -13.62
C ILE A 26 4.57 1.00 -14.43
N GLN A 27 5.11 -0.05 -15.06
CA GLN A 27 4.30 -1.00 -15.82
C GLN A 27 3.25 -1.70 -14.96
N PHE A 28 3.62 -2.11 -13.75
CA PHE A 28 2.68 -2.68 -12.77
C PHE A 28 1.55 -1.69 -12.45
N LEU A 29 1.89 -0.44 -12.14
CA LEU A 29 0.92 0.60 -11.79
C LEU A 29 0.02 1.01 -12.97
N MET A 30 0.52 0.97 -14.20
CA MET A 30 -0.27 1.27 -15.40
C MET A 30 -1.32 0.18 -15.69
N GLY A 31 -1.07 -1.06 -15.26
CA GLY A 31 -2.02 -2.16 -15.39
C GLY A 31 -3.17 -2.15 -14.37
N LEU A 32 -3.16 -1.23 -13.40
CA LEU A 32 -4.20 -1.14 -12.36
C LEU A 32 -5.48 -0.47 -12.87
N ASN A 33 -6.62 -0.86 -12.27
CA ASN A 33 -7.91 -0.24 -12.53
C ASN A 33 -7.94 1.25 -12.15
N SER A 34 -8.88 1.99 -12.74
CA SER A 34 -9.07 3.44 -12.52
C SER A 34 -9.37 3.82 -11.07
N GLU A 35 -9.91 2.92 -10.26
CA GLU A 35 -10.16 3.13 -8.82
C GLU A 35 -8.88 3.39 -8.02
N TYR A 36 -7.72 2.94 -8.53
CA TYR A 36 -6.42 3.14 -7.90
C TYR A 36 -5.69 4.41 -8.40
N ASN A 37 -6.34 5.28 -9.18
CA ASN A 37 -5.73 6.49 -9.76
C ASN A 37 -5.05 7.39 -8.71
N THR A 38 -5.70 7.59 -7.56
CA THR A 38 -5.19 8.47 -6.49
C THR A 38 -3.89 7.94 -5.90
N ILE A 39 -3.90 6.69 -5.42
CA ILE A 39 -2.71 6.06 -4.84
C ILE A 39 -1.60 5.86 -5.89
N ARG A 40 -1.96 5.60 -7.15
CA ARG A 40 -1.00 5.56 -8.25
C ARG A 40 -0.27 6.90 -8.42
N GLY A 41 -1.01 8.01 -8.42
CA GLY A 41 -0.42 9.35 -8.46
C GLY A 41 0.52 9.60 -7.28
N ASN A 42 0.09 9.23 -6.06
CA ASN A 42 0.89 9.36 -4.84
C ASN A 42 2.20 8.55 -4.90
N ILE A 43 2.16 7.32 -5.42
CA ILE A 43 3.36 6.48 -5.55
C ILE A 43 4.35 7.08 -6.57
N LEU A 44 3.86 7.59 -7.71
CA LEU A 44 4.71 8.09 -8.79
C LEU A 44 5.50 9.36 -8.43
N VAL A 45 5.02 10.14 -7.45
CA VAL A 45 5.73 11.32 -6.95
C VAL A 45 6.76 11.01 -5.85
N MET A 46 6.81 9.77 -5.35
CA MET A 46 7.79 9.36 -4.33
C MET A 46 9.21 9.37 -4.88
N ARG A 47 10.17 9.80 -4.05
CA ARG A 47 11.61 9.76 -4.36
C ARG A 47 12.40 9.22 -3.16
N PRO A 48 13.14 8.10 -3.31
CA PRO A 48 13.16 7.20 -4.48
C PRO A 48 11.81 6.51 -4.70
N LEU A 49 11.56 6.01 -5.90
CA LEU A 49 10.38 5.17 -6.16
C LEU A 49 10.45 3.91 -5.30
N PRO A 50 9.32 3.43 -4.76
CA PRO A 50 9.27 2.21 -3.98
C PRO A 50 9.47 0.98 -4.86
N SER A 51 9.81 -0.16 -4.26
CA SER A 51 9.77 -1.43 -4.98
C SER A 51 8.32 -1.84 -5.28
N VAL A 52 8.13 -2.74 -6.25
CA VAL A 52 6.81 -3.32 -6.57
C VAL A 52 6.15 -3.94 -5.32
N ALA A 53 6.92 -4.62 -4.48
CA ALA A 53 6.40 -5.23 -3.26
C ALA A 53 5.88 -4.18 -2.25
N VAL A 54 6.60 -3.08 -2.09
CA VAL A 54 6.18 -1.98 -1.21
C VAL A 54 4.94 -1.27 -1.79
N ALA A 55 4.93 -1.00 -3.09
CA ALA A 55 3.76 -0.43 -3.77
C ALA A 55 2.52 -1.33 -3.65
N TYR A 56 2.69 -2.66 -3.76
CA TYR A 56 1.61 -3.61 -3.51
C TYR A 56 1.05 -3.50 -2.09
N GLY A 57 1.92 -3.45 -1.07
CA GLY A 57 1.49 -3.25 0.31
C GLY A 57 0.71 -1.94 0.52
N MET A 58 1.12 -0.86 -0.14
CA MET A 58 0.38 0.41 -0.12
C MET A 58 -1.01 0.29 -0.74
N LEU A 59 -1.14 -0.45 -1.84
CA LEU A 59 -2.43 -0.69 -2.51
C LEU A 59 -3.40 -1.45 -1.58
N ILE A 60 -2.91 -2.51 -0.90
CA ILE A 60 -3.71 -3.25 0.08
C ILE A 60 -4.14 -2.36 1.24
N GLN A 61 -3.24 -1.51 1.74
CA GLN A 61 -3.56 -0.59 2.82
C GLN A 61 -4.62 0.44 2.41
N GLU A 62 -4.54 0.96 1.18
CA GLU A 62 -5.52 1.89 0.64
C GLU A 62 -6.89 1.24 0.45
N GLU A 63 -6.95 -0.02 -0.01
CA GLU A 63 -8.19 -0.78 -0.13
C GLU A 63 -8.88 -0.93 1.24
N LYS A 64 -8.13 -1.39 2.26
CA LYS A 64 -8.62 -1.47 3.64
C LYS A 64 -9.08 -0.12 4.18
N GLN A 65 -8.38 0.96 3.85
CA GLN A 65 -8.76 2.31 4.27
C GLN A 65 -10.07 2.75 3.60
N ARG A 66 -10.29 2.41 2.32
CA ARG A 66 -11.56 2.67 1.62
C ARG A 66 -12.71 1.91 2.25
N GLU A 67 -12.52 0.66 2.66
CA GLU A 67 -13.56 -0.12 3.37
C GLU A 67 -14.00 0.58 4.67
N ILE A 68 -13.04 1.07 5.46
CA ILE A 68 -13.32 1.79 6.71
C ILE A 68 -14.05 3.12 6.44
N GLN A 69 -13.64 3.84 5.39
CA GLN A 69 -14.29 5.09 4.98
C GLN A 69 -15.71 4.86 4.42
N ALA A 70 -15.92 3.81 3.62
CA ALA A 70 -17.24 3.45 3.11
C ALA A 70 -18.21 3.08 4.24
N ALA A 71 -17.70 2.48 5.33
CA ALA A 71 -18.47 2.22 6.54
C ALA A 71 -18.77 3.47 7.38
N SER A 72 -18.18 4.63 7.05
CA SER A 72 -18.33 5.89 7.77
C SER A 72 -18.96 6.96 6.86
N PRO A 73 -20.28 7.18 6.88
CA PRO A 73 -20.86 8.34 6.22
C PRO A 73 -20.32 9.59 6.94
N LEU A 74 -19.54 10.39 6.20
CA LEU A 74 -18.77 11.54 6.67
C LEU A 74 -19.58 12.49 7.57
N MET A 75 -18.98 12.93 8.66
CA MET A 75 -19.05 14.32 9.11
C MET A 75 -17.63 14.83 9.36
N PRO A 76 -17.28 16.06 8.94
CA PRO A 76 -15.98 16.64 9.20
C PRO A 76 -16.04 17.42 10.52
N GLU A 77 -15.35 16.96 11.56
CA GLU A 77 -14.87 17.89 12.59
C GLU A 77 -13.62 17.37 13.30
N HIS A 78 -12.80 18.33 13.68
CA HIS A 78 -11.48 18.23 14.25
C HIS A 78 -11.39 17.29 15.46
N THR A 79 -10.26 16.58 15.57
CA THR A 79 -9.69 16.07 16.83
C THR A 79 -10.65 15.46 17.84
N SER A 80 -10.86 14.15 17.75
CA SER A 80 -10.91 13.22 18.89
C SER A 80 -11.06 11.81 18.32
N MET A 81 -10.39 10.81 18.91
CA MET A 81 -10.65 9.41 18.57
C MET A 81 -12.16 9.17 18.67
N ASN A 82 -12.76 8.76 17.56
CA ASN A 82 -14.19 8.52 17.48
C ASN A 82 -14.59 7.34 18.37
N GLU A 83 -15.26 7.65 19.48
CA GLU A 83 -15.69 6.67 20.48
C GLU A 83 -16.46 5.48 19.88
N LYS A 84 -17.13 5.69 18.75
CA LYS A 84 -17.86 4.66 18.01
C LYS A 84 -16.94 3.63 17.34
N ILE A 85 -15.80 4.03 16.76
CA ILE A 85 -14.85 3.08 16.16
C ILE A 85 -14.07 2.35 17.25
N VAL A 86 -13.70 3.03 18.34
CA VAL A 86 -13.08 2.38 19.51
C VAL A 86 -13.99 1.26 20.01
N ARG A 87 -15.31 1.51 20.14
CA ARG A 87 -16.28 0.48 20.53
C ARG A 87 -16.39 -0.68 19.55
N ILE A 88 -16.32 -0.43 18.24
CA ILE A 88 -16.36 -1.48 17.22
C ILE A 88 -15.12 -2.38 17.30
N TRP A 89 -13.92 -1.79 17.43
CA TRP A 89 -12.68 -2.57 17.61
C TRP A 89 -12.65 -3.32 18.94
N THR A 90 -13.11 -2.71 20.04
CA THR A 90 -13.20 -3.40 21.34
C THR A 90 -14.26 -4.50 21.35
N SER A 91 -15.40 -4.31 20.68
CA SER A 91 -16.44 -5.36 20.59
C SER A 91 -15.99 -6.53 19.73
N HIS A 92 -15.30 -6.28 18.61
CA HIS A 92 -14.80 -7.37 17.77
C HIS A 92 -13.63 -8.12 18.43
N HIS A 93 -12.78 -7.43 19.20
CA HIS A 93 -11.69 -8.06 19.97
C HIS A 93 -12.19 -8.78 21.25
N SER A 94 -13.28 -8.33 21.89
CA SER A 94 -13.87 -9.02 23.05
C SER A 94 -14.54 -10.35 22.69
N LEU A 95 -15.03 -10.53 21.46
CA LEU A 95 -15.61 -11.80 21.02
C LEU A 95 -14.55 -12.90 20.82
N GLN A 96 -13.29 -12.53 20.57
CA GLN A 96 -12.20 -13.50 20.37
C GLN A 96 -11.64 -14.07 21.68
N ILE A 97 -11.83 -13.37 22.81
CA ILE A 97 -11.42 -13.87 24.13
C ILE A 97 -12.41 -14.94 24.65
N CYS A 98 -13.70 -14.88 24.30
CA CYS A 98 -14.68 -15.89 24.73
C CYS A 98 -14.61 -17.22 23.96
N ALA A 99 -13.93 -17.29 22.81
CA ALA A 99 -13.85 -18.51 21.99
C ALA A 99 -12.65 -19.42 22.33
N LEU A 100 -11.77 -19.01 23.26
CA LEU A 100 -10.57 -19.77 23.67
C LEU A 100 -10.68 -20.34 25.10
N SER A 101 -11.86 -20.25 25.72
CA SER A 101 -12.14 -20.75 27.07
C SER A 101 -13.37 -21.67 27.15
N SER A 102 -13.63 -22.47 26.13
CA SER A 102 -14.54 -23.63 26.20
C SER A 102 -13.91 -24.88 25.59
#